data_AF-A0A4R2BIM4-F1
#
_entry.id   AF-A0A4R2BIM4-F1
#
_cell.length_a   1.000
_cell.length_b   1.000
_cell.length_c   1.000
_cell.angle_alpha   90.00
_cell.angle_beta   90.00
_cell.angle_gamma   90.00
#
_symmetry.space_group_name_H-M   'P 1'
#
loop_
_entity.id
_entity.type
_entity.pdbx_description
1 polymer ?
#
loop_
_entity_poly.entity_id
_entity_poly.type
_entity_poly.pdbx_seq_one_letter_code
_entity_poly.pdbx_strand_id
1 'polypeptide(L)'
;MPPVVVGLALTAFVFGGFALVDILHLPFDEWMIGPLAVLLVLSALTLEAAGRVPSLRVPSLLGNASYSIYLWHTFAISLAVKAAATFNLDPAFAMAAAVLSDTLVGIAAYEIMEGPLVARGRKLGGASGSDSRRQFAFRL
;
A
#
# COMPACT_ATOMS: atom_id res chain seq x y z
N MET A 1 25.55 4.37 -8.66
CA MET A 1 24.13 4.00 -8.71
C MET A 1 24.06 2.48 -8.70
N PRO A 2 23.28 1.84 -7.80
CA PRO A 2 23.16 0.39 -7.78
C PRO A 2 22.60 -0.13 -9.13
N PRO A 3 23.10 -1.24 -9.68
CA PRO A 3 22.62 -1.76 -10.96
C PRO A 3 21.19 -2.29 -10.84
N VAL A 4 20.34 -1.98 -11.83
CA VAL A 4 18.94 -2.47 -11.90
C VAL A 4 18.85 -4.00 -11.81
N VAL A 5 19.86 -4.69 -12.35
CA VAL A 5 19.99 -6.15 -12.31
C VAL A 5 20.03 -6.67 -10.87
N VAL A 6 20.68 -5.93 -9.95
CA VAL A 6 20.74 -6.29 -8.53
C VAL A 6 19.36 -6.18 -7.90
N GLY A 7 18.61 -5.10 -8.18
CA GLY A 7 17.25 -4.95 -7.67
C GLY A 7 16.32 -6.07 -8.16
N LEU A 8 16.34 -6.39 -9.45
CA LEU A 8 15.53 -7.48 -10.01
C LEU A 8 15.91 -8.86 -9.46
N ALA A 9 17.22 -9.14 -9.30
CA ALA A 9 17.69 -10.38 -8.72
C ALA A 9 17.24 -10.53 -7.26
N LEU A 10 17.30 -9.45 -6.47
CA LEU A 10 16.81 -9.44 -5.10
C LEU A 10 15.30 -9.65 -5.05
N THR A 11 14.52 -9.00 -5.92
CA THR A 11 13.07 -9.20 -6.00
C THR A 11 12.73 -10.66 -6.31
N ALA A 12 13.36 -11.24 -7.34
CA ALA A 12 13.15 -12.65 -7.70
C ALA A 12 13.54 -13.61 -6.55
N PHE A 13 14.67 -13.33 -5.88
CA PHE A 13 15.14 -14.12 -4.75
C PHE A 13 14.17 -14.08 -3.57
N VAL A 14 13.63 -12.91 -3.24
CA VAL A 14 12.68 -12.75 -2.14
C VAL A 14 11.36 -13.45 -2.43
N PHE A 15 10.78 -13.27 -3.62
CA PHE A 15 9.57 -13.99 -4.02
C PHE A 15 9.78 -15.50 -4.05
N GLY A 16 10.94 -15.95 -4.54
CA GLY A 16 11.34 -17.36 -4.48
C GLY A 16 11.47 -17.88 -3.05
N GLY A 17 12.03 -17.08 -2.14
CA GLY A 17 12.16 -17.41 -0.73
C GLY A 17 10.80 -17.58 -0.04
N PHE A 18 9.86 -16.65 -0.25
CA PHE A 18 8.49 -16.76 0.27
C PHE A 18 7.75 -17.98 -0.31
N ALA A 19 7.86 -18.20 -1.63
CA ALA A 19 7.24 -19.35 -2.28
C ALA A 19 7.82 -20.67 -1.77
N LEU A 20 9.13 -20.73 -1.49
CA LEU A 20 9.77 -21.94 -0.98
C LEU A 20 9.34 -22.25 0.45
N VAL A 21 9.18 -21.24 1.31
CA VAL A 21 8.64 -21.39 2.67
C VAL A 21 7.23 -21.99 2.62
N ASP A 22 6.39 -21.48 1.72
CA ASP A 22 5.02 -21.96 1.54
C ASP A 22 4.98 -23.40 0.99
N ILE A 23 5.70 -23.69 -0.11
CA ILE A 23 5.72 -25.02 -0.73
C ILE A 23 6.26 -26.08 0.23
N LEU A 24 7.33 -25.77 0.96
CA LEU A 24 7.93 -26.69 1.93
C LEU A 24 7.16 -26.74 3.26
N HIS A 25 6.08 -25.95 3.41
CA HIS A 25 5.29 -25.83 4.63
C HIS A 25 6.17 -25.59 5.86
N LEU A 26 7.21 -24.77 5.70
CA LEU A 26 8.11 -24.42 6.79
C LEU A 26 7.36 -23.58 7.82
N PRO A 27 7.72 -23.68 9.12
CA PRO A 27 7.12 -22.84 10.12
C PRO A 27 7.32 -21.36 9.74
N PHE A 28 6.25 -20.58 9.89
CA PHE A 28 6.29 -19.13 9.72
C PHE A 28 7.02 -18.49 10.90
N ASP A 29 8.32 -18.78 11.01
CA ASP A 29 9.18 -18.28 12.07
C ASP A 29 9.68 -16.88 11.73
N GLU A 30 9.64 -16.00 12.72
CA GLU A 30 10.05 -14.60 12.60
C GLU A 30 11.51 -14.45 12.16
N TRP A 31 12.35 -15.43 12.52
CA TRP A 31 13.75 -15.51 12.09
C TRP A 31 13.93 -15.79 10.59
N MET A 32 12.97 -16.44 9.94
CA MET A 32 13.01 -16.70 8.50
C MET A 32 12.32 -15.57 7.71
N ILE A 33 11.17 -15.11 8.19
CA ILE A 33 10.35 -14.10 7.51
C ILE A 33 10.94 -12.71 7.66
N GLY A 34 11.49 -12.37 8.84
CA GLY A 34 12.07 -11.06 9.12
C GLY A 34 13.14 -10.66 8.11
N PRO A 35 14.19 -11.49 7.90
CA PRO A 35 15.20 -11.21 6.89
C PRO A 35 14.64 -11.11 5.47
N LEU A 36 13.68 -11.97 5.10
CA LEU A 36 13.02 -11.93 3.79
C LEU A 36 12.23 -10.63 3.60
N ALA A 37 11.54 -10.13 4.63
CA ALA A 37 10.82 -8.87 4.59
C ALA A 37 11.77 -7.67 4.46
N VAL A 38 12.89 -7.66 5.18
CA VAL A 38 13.92 -6.62 5.05
C VAL A 38 14.52 -6.63 3.64
N LEU A 39 14.83 -7.82 3.11
CA LEU A 39 15.31 -7.98 1.73
C LEU A 39 14.29 -7.50 0.69
N LEU A 40 12.98 -7.71 0.93
CA LEU A 40 11.92 -7.21 0.07
C LEU A 40 11.98 -5.67 -0.02
N VAL A 41 12.07 -5.00 1.13
CA VAL A 41 12.15 -3.53 1.20
C VAL A 41 13.42 -3.01 0.53
N LEU A 42 14.57 -3.65 0.78
CA LEU A 42 15.83 -3.31 0.12
C LEU A 42 15.75 -3.49 -1.41
N SER A 43 15.07 -4.53 -1.89
CA SER A 43 14.85 -4.74 -3.32
C SER A 43 14.04 -3.58 -3.93
N ALA A 44 12.99 -3.11 -3.26
CA ALA A 44 12.19 -1.97 -3.71
C ALA A 44 13.01 -0.67 -3.73
N LEU A 45 13.77 -0.39 -2.67
CA LEU A 45 14.64 0.79 -2.55
C LEU A 45 15.72 0.82 -3.63
N THR A 46 16.32 -0.33 -3.96
CA THR A 46 17.35 -0.39 -5.01
C THR A 46 16.77 -0.14 -6.41
N LEU A 47 15.54 -0.60 -6.68
CA LEU A 47 14.83 -0.31 -7.93
C LEU A 47 14.38 1.15 -8.02
N GLU A 48 13.96 1.74 -6.90
CA GLU A 48 13.59 3.15 -6.81
C GLU A 48 14.81 4.06 -7.01
N ALA A 49 15.92 3.77 -6.32
CA ALA A 49 17.18 4.51 -6.46
C ALA A 49 17.77 4.42 -7.88
N ALA A 50 17.42 3.38 -8.64
CA ALA A 50 17.79 3.24 -10.05
C ALA A 50 16.83 3.98 -11.01
N GLY A 51 15.81 4.67 -10.51
CA GLY A 51 14.82 5.40 -11.30
C GLY A 51 13.92 4.51 -12.15
N ARG A 52 13.78 3.22 -11.76
CA ARG A 52 13.09 2.19 -12.55
C ARG A 52 11.78 1.71 -11.93
N VAL A 53 11.25 2.41 -10.93
CA VAL A 53 9.89 2.17 -10.44
C VAL A 53 8.92 2.96 -11.33
N PRO A 54 8.22 2.32 -12.28
CA PRO A 54 7.20 3.01 -13.05
C PRO A 54 6.09 3.48 -12.11
N SER A 55 5.66 4.74 -12.25
CA SER A 55 4.54 5.29 -11.50
C SER A 55 3.22 4.71 -12.02
N LEU A 56 2.92 3.48 -11.66
CA LEU A 56 1.66 2.83 -12.00
C LEU A 56 0.55 3.41 -11.10
N ARG A 57 -0.58 3.77 -11.71
CA ARG A 57 -1.73 4.37 -11.01
C ARG A 57 -2.33 3.46 -9.93
N VAL A 58 -2.34 2.15 -10.17
CA VAL A 58 -2.97 1.19 -9.25
C VAL A 58 -2.14 0.98 -7.97
N PRO A 59 -0.82 0.67 -8.03
CA PRO A 59 0.00 0.54 -6.82
C PRO A 59 0.11 1.83 -6.01
N SER A 60 0.14 2.99 -6.67
CA SER A 60 0.16 4.28 -5.99
C SER A 60 -1.17 4.60 -5.29
N LEU A 61 -2.31 4.28 -5.92
CA LEU A 61 -3.62 4.41 -5.29
C LEU A 61 -3.76 3.47 -4.09
N LEU A 62 -3.35 2.20 -4.22
CA LEU A 62 -3.37 1.25 -3.11
C LEU A 62 -2.45 1.69 -1.96
N GLY A 63 -1.26 2.19 -2.28
CA GLY A 63 -0.32 2.72 -1.30
C GLY A 63 -0.89 3.91 -0.54
N ASN A 64 -1.54 4.85 -1.24
CA ASN A 64 -2.21 5.98 -0.59
C ASN A 64 -3.41 5.53 0.25
N ALA A 65 -4.20 4.58 -0.24
CA ALA A 65 -5.34 4.02 0.48
C ALA A 65 -4.96 3.06 1.62
N SER A 66 -3.69 2.67 1.72
CA SER A 66 -3.23 1.63 2.67
C SER A 66 -3.57 1.95 4.13
N TYR A 67 -3.50 3.23 4.52
CA TYR A 67 -3.88 3.66 5.85
C TYR A 67 -5.38 3.50 6.12
N SER A 68 -6.22 3.85 5.15
CA SER A 68 -7.67 3.68 5.24
C SER A 68 -8.06 2.20 5.27
N ILE A 69 -7.47 1.39 4.39
CA ILE A 69 -7.66 -0.07 4.39
C ILE A 69 -7.28 -0.64 5.76
N TYR A 70 -6.14 -0.24 6.34
CA TYR A 70 -5.74 -0.67 7.68
C TYR A 70 -6.73 -0.27 8.78
N LEU A 71 -7.42 0.87 8.69
CA LEU A 71 -8.42 1.23 9.69
C LEU A 71 -9.71 0.41 9.55
N TRP A 72 -10.14 0.12 8.32
CA TRP A 72 -11.44 -0.50 8.05
C TRP A 72 -11.40 -2.04 7.96
N HIS A 73 -10.23 -2.66 7.81
CA HIS A 73 -10.12 -4.11 7.60
C HIS A 73 -10.72 -4.99 8.69
N THR A 74 -10.55 -4.64 9.96
CA THR A 74 -11.11 -5.46 11.06
C THR A 74 -12.64 -5.51 11.00
N PHE A 75 -13.28 -4.40 10.64
CA PHE A 75 -14.72 -4.32 10.46
C PHE A 75 -15.18 -5.06 9.21
N ALA A 76 -14.48 -4.86 8.09
CA ALA A 76 -14.80 -5.53 6.82
C ALA A 76 -14.67 -7.06 6.93
N ILE A 77 -13.59 -7.55 7.53
CA ILE A 77 -13.37 -9.00 7.78
C ILE A 77 -14.49 -9.55 8.68
N SER A 78 -14.84 -8.84 9.75
CA SER A 78 -15.91 -9.28 10.66
C SER A 78 -17.27 -9.39 9.95
N LEU A 79 -17.59 -8.43 9.07
CA LEU A 79 -18.81 -8.46 8.27
C LEU A 79 -18.78 -9.60 7.23
N ALA A 80 -17.65 -9.78 6.53
CA ALA A 80 -17.48 -10.81 5.52
C ALA A 80 -17.59 -12.22 6.11
N VAL A 81 -16.95 -12.47 7.25
CA VAL A 81 -17.05 -13.75 7.98
C VAL A 81 -18.49 -14.01 8.42
N LYS A 82 -19.17 -12.98 8.95
CA LYS A 82 -20.58 -13.12 9.38
C LYS A 82 -21.52 -13.37 8.21
N ALA A 83 -21.31 -12.70 7.09
CA ALA A 83 -22.07 -12.94 5.86
C ALA A 83 -21.82 -14.36 5.33
N ALA A 84 -20.55 -14.78 5.25
CA ALA A 84 -20.17 -16.12 4.80
C ALA A 84 -20.79 -17.23 5.66
N ALA A 85 -20.78 -17.07 6.99
CA ALA A 85 -21.44 -17.99 7.91
C ALA A 85 -22.96 -18.03 7.70
N THR A 86 -23.59 -16.90 7.39
CA THR A 86 -25.05 -16.81 7.15
C THR A 86 -25.46 -17.52 5.86
N PHE A 87 -24.64 -17.41 4.82
CA PHE A 87 -24.88 -18.04 3.51
C PHE A 87 -24.28 -19.45 3.38
N ASN A 88 -23.66 -19.98 4.44
CA ASN A 88 -22.97 -21.29 4.44
C ASN A 88 -21.94 -21.41 3.30
N LEU A 89 -21.22 -20.31 3.04
CA LEU A 89 -20.23 -20.24 1.98
C LEU A 89 -18.97 -21.02 2.35
N ASP A 90 -18.36 -21.62 1.33
CA ASP A 90 -17.07 -22.28 1.47
C ASP A 90 -15.98 -21.29 1.94
N PRO A 91 -15.03 -21.70 2.81
CA PRO A 91 -14.02 -20.82 3.38
C PRO A 91 -13.16 -20.10 2.34
N ALA A 92 -12.88 -20.72 1.19
CA ALA A 92 -12.10 -20.08 0.14
C ALA A 92 -12.86 -18.91 -0.50
N PHE A 93 -14.16 -19.08 -0.73
CA PHE A 93 -15.03 -18.00 -1.21
C PHE A 93 -15.22 -16.90 -0.16
N ALA A 94 -15.32 -17.26 1.12
CA ALA A 94 -15.38 -16.31 2.22
C ALA A 94 -14.12 -15.44 2.29
N MET A 95 -12.93 -16.04 2.13
CA MET A 95 -11.66 -15.32 2.12
C MET A 95 -11.56 -14.38 0.92
N ALA A 96 -11.89 -14.84 -0.28
CA ALA A 96 -11.90 -14.00 -1.47
C ALA A 96 -12.88 -12.82 -1.33
N ALA A 97 -14.09 -13.07 -0.82
CA ALA A 97 -15.08 -12.03 -0.58
C ALA A 97 -14.60 -11.03 0.49
N ALA A 98 -13.96 -11.50 1.57
CA ALA A 98 -13.39 -10.64 2.61
C ALA A 98 -12.32 -9.70 2.02
N VAL A 99 -11.35 -10.23 1.28
CA VAL A 99 -10.27 -9.45 0.66
C VAL A 99 -10.82 -8.41 -0.33
N LEU A 100 -11.76 -8.81 -1.19
CA LEU A 100 -12.35 -7.92 -2.18
C LEU A 100 -13.19 -6.83 -1.52
N SER A 101 -14.05 -7.22 -0.58
CA SER A 101 -14.95 -6.29 0.12
C SER A 101 -14.16 -5.28 0.95
N ASP A 102 -13.13 -5.71 1.68
CA ASP A 102 -12.26 -4.83 2.45
C ASP A 102 -11.49 -3.84 1.56
N THR A 103 -10.87 -4.33 0.48
CA THR A 103 -10.13 -3.46 -0.44
C THR A 103 -11.05 -2.39 -1.05
N LEU A 104 -12.27 -2.77 -1.46
CA LEU A 104 -13.25 -1.84 -2.01
C LEU A 104 -13.74 -0.82 -0.98
N VAL A 105 -14.03 -1.27 0.25
CA VAL A 105 -14.48 -0.39 1.35
C VAL A 105 -13.37 0.55 1.78
N GLY A 106 -12.12 0.07 1.90
CA GLY A 106 -10.97 0.88 2.24
C GLY A 106 -10.64 1.93 1.17
N ILE A 107 -10.75 1.57 -0.12
CA ILE A 107 -10.62 2.53 -1.23
C ILE A 107 -11.76 3.56 -1.21
N ALA A 108 -13.01 3.12 -1.00
CA ALA A 108 -14.14 4.05 -0.90
C ALA A 108 -13.98 5.01 0.29
N ALA A 109 -13.54 4.50 1.44
CA ALA A 109 -13.26 5.30 2.62
C ALA A 109 -12.11 6.30 2.38
N TYR A 110 -11.05 5.89 1.66
CA TYR A 110 -9.97 6.78 1.23
C TYR A 110 -10.49 7.95 0.38
N GLU A 111 -11.27 7.68 -0.66
CA GLU A 111 -11.84 8.74 -1.52
C GLU A 111 -12.77 9.69 -0.73
N ILE A 112 -13.56 9.15 0.20
CA ILE A 112 -14.52 9.93 0.99
C ILE A 112 -13.83 10.75 2.08
N MET A 113 -12.80 10.22 2.75
CA MET A 113 -12.13 10.90 3.87
C MET A 113 -10.92 11.75 3.43
N GLU A 114 -10.08 11.23 2.52
CA GLU A 114 -8.85 11.91 2.12
C GLU A 114 -9.04 12.90 0.98
N GLY A 115 -10.00 12.66 0.07
CA GLY A 115 -10.43 13.61 -0.96
C GLY A 115 -10.69 15.03 -0.41
N PRO A 116 -11.48 15.22 0.66
CA PRO A 116 -11.71 16.54 1.23
C PRO A 116 -10.52 17.10 2.03
N LEU A 117 -9.68 16.27 2.65
CA LEU A 117 -8.52 16.72 3.44
C LEU A 117 -7.36 17.19 2.55
N VAL A 118 -7.07 16.48 1.47
CA VAL A 118 -6.06 16.86 0.47
C VAL A 118 -6.48 18.12 -0.30
N ALA A 119 -7.79 18.25 -0.61
CA ALA A 119 -8.32 19.45 -1.24
C ALA A 119 -8.26 20.70 -0.33
N ARG A 120 -8.49 20.52 0.98
CA ARG A 120 -8.39 21.61 1.97
C ARG A 120 -6.93 22.01 2.25
N GLY A 121 -6.01 21.05 2.36
CA GLY A 121 -4.59 21.32 2.54
C GLY A 121 -3.97 22.11 1.39
N ARG A 122 -4.34 21.80 0.14
CA ARG A 122 -3.89 22.53 -1.06
C ARG A 122 -4.39 23.99 -1.10
N LYS A 123 -5.61 24.25 -0.63
CA LYS A 123 -6.16 25.62 -0.53
C LYS A 123 -5.44 26.47 0.52
N LEU A 124 -5.02 25.88 1.64
CA LEU A 124 -4.30 26.59 2.70
C LEU A 124 -2.83 26.86 2.34
N GLY A 125 -2.15 25.92 1.67
CA GLY A 125 -0.77 26.12 1.18
C GLY A 125 -0.68 27.11 0.01
N GLY A 126 -1.69 27.17 -0.86
CA GLY A 126 -1.76 28.12 -1.98
C GLY A 126 -2.07 29.56 -1.57
N ALA A 127 -2.83 29.75 -0.49
CA ALA A 127 -3.14 31.08 0.05
C ALA A 127 -1.91 31.74 0.74
N SER A 128 -1.06 30.94 1.39
CA SER A 128 0.13 31.44 2.10
C SER A 128 1.28 31.84 1.13
N GLY A 129 1.42 31.14 -0.01
CA GLY A 129 2.47 31.43 -0.99
C GLY A 129 2.21 32.63 -1.93
N SER A 130 0.95 33.04 -2.09
CA SER A 130 0.55 34.13 -2.98
C SER A 130 0.73 35.52 -2.34
N ASP A 131 0.61 35.63 -1.02
CA ASP A 131 0.66 36.91 -0.31
C ASP A 131 2.12 37.40 -0.12
N SER A 132 3.05 36.46 0.13
CA SER A 132 4.47 36.78 0.35
C SER A 132 5.19 37.30 -0.92
N ARG A 133 4.77 36.85 -2.12
CA ARG A 133 5.33 37.36 -3.40
C ARG A 133 4.82 38.74 -3.78
N ARG A 134 3.63 39.14 -3.33
CA ARG A 134 3.07 40.48 -3.60
C ARG A 134 3.66 41.57 -2.70
N GLN A 135 4.01 41.22 -1.46
CA GLN A 135 4.65 42.16 -0.53
C GLN A 135 6.08 42.54 -0.93
N PHE A 136 6.82 41.64 -1.61
CA PHE A 136 8.16 41.95 -2.14
C PHE A 136 8.13 42.80 -3.42
N ALA A 137 7.09 42.66 -4.25
CA ALA A 137 7.00 43.37 -5.53
C ALA A 137 6.60 44.86 -5.39
N PHE A 138 6.07 45.28 -4.24
CA PHE A 138 5.65 46.68 -3.98
C PHE A 138 6.67 47.50 -3.17
N ARG A 139 7.89 46.96 -2.94
CA ARG A 139 8.98 47.64 -2.21
C ARG A 139 10.18 48.05 -3.07
N LEU A 140 10.00 48.14 -4.38
CA LEU A 140 10.96 48.73 -5.33
C LEU A 140 10.28 49.90 -6.04
#